data_AF-A0A813FJI9-F1
#
_entry.id   AF-A0A813FJI9-F1
#
_cell.length_a   1.000
_cell.length_b   1.000
_cell.length_c   1.000
_cell.angle_alpha   90.00
_cell.angle_beta   90.00
_cell.angle_gamma   90.00
#
_symmetry.space_group_name_H-M   'P 1'
#
loop_
_entity.id
_entity.type
_entity.pdbx_description
1 polymer ?
#
loop_
_entity_poly.entity_id
_entity_poly.type
_entity_poly.pdbx_seq_one_letter_code
_entity_poly.pdbx_strand_id
1 'polypeptide(L)'
;MVLVDGVAEVPGLDLPEIPSRAQFKNDLTNLWAICRTPEIKTASFSRLERLSASFTSYQLDHGAFERDDQAELVGDLYSVMKVDNHIHLAAAMTPRQLLHFIKNKLRAEPDREVVKGKTLRELIFEAVKDLPLPDGEPLCGDDGIIEIDKLETVLTVDSLRCCAGEHFYHRFDNFNDAYSPLGAGELRNVFLKTSNFVDGQYFAELTHEILQSLHENEMRLSIYGKNLEEWDELARLGKTERNIWMIQIPRVFGGFRKGGLVENFEELLNNIFQPLFEVALNPSSHSELAEVLPSISGFDCVDDESISDALTAHRSQLYGDALTTEHTGDVLRPQLWTIPENPPYSYYMYYLYANMQRFNNLCKVAGRPWHLTLRPHCGEAGPVHHLATSFLLADEINHGIQLEKNPTLQYLYLIAQVGMSLSPLSNNALFLKINESPFSDFFSRGLNVTLSTDDPLMFHVTKEPLLEEYTTAKHVFGLTNADLCEIAANSVRQSAFPHPVGQRNRKPVEGTMSVIGRQGSRVPYHQDPELCNVPRRRINYRNRLGSV
;
A
#
# COMPACT_ATOMS: atom_id res chain seq x y z
N MET A 1 -21.76 19.01 -1.32
CA MET A 1 -20.62 19.18 -0.39
C MET A 1 -19.84 20.39 -0.86
N VAL A 2 -19.17 21.10 0.06
CA VAL A 2 -18.25 22.19 -0.28
C VAL A 2 -16.96 22.01 0.50
N LEU A 3 -15.82 22.26 -0.13
CA LEU A 3 -14.55 22.35 0.59
C LEU A 3 -14.43 23.74 1.21
N VAL A 4 -14.23 23.80 2.52
CA VAL A 4 -13.91 25.01 3.27
C VAL A 4 -12.48 24.87 3.76
N ASP A 5 -11.59 25.70 3.22
CA ASP A 5 -10.14 25.61 3.46
C ASP A 5 -9.58 24.19 3.20
N GLY A 6 -10.07 23.52 2.15
CA GLY A 6 -9.72 22.14 1.75
C GLY A 6 -10.26 21.01 2.64
N VAL A 7 -11.16 21.30 3.57
CA VAL A 7 -11.87 20.30 4.37
C VAL A 7 -13.34 20.25 3.95
N ALA A 8 -13.85 19.06 3.69
CA ALA A 8 -15.21 18.83 3.25
C ALA A 8 -16.24 19.11 4.33
N GLU A 9 -17.17 19.99 3.99
CA GLU A 9 -18.34 20.36 4.79
C GLU A 9 -19.63 20.05 4.02
N VAL A 10 -20.66 19.64 4.76
CA VAL A 10 -21.99 19.38 4.22
C VAL A 10 -22.94 20.47 4.74
N PRO A 11 -23.35 21.44 3.89
CA PRO A 11 -24.22 22.53 4.33
C PRO A 11 -25.50 22.01 4.99
N GLY A 12 -25.81 22.49 6.19
CA GLY A 12 -26.99 22.10 6.95
C GLY A 12 -26.85 20.83 7.79
N LEU A 13 -25.68 20.19 7.80
CA LEU A 13 -25.38 19.04 8.66
C LEU A 13 -24.20 19.35 9.57
N ASP A 14 -24.40 19.22 10.89
CA ASP A 14 -23.34 19.42 11.88
C ASP A 14 -22.61 18.09 12.11
N LEU A 15 -21.38 17.99 11.60
CA LEU A 15 -20.54 16.81 11.75
C LEU A 15 -19.57 16.99 12.93
N PRO A 16 -19.25 15.91 13.67
CA PRO A 16 -18.27 15.96 14.76
C PRO A 16 -16.99 16.71 14.37
N GLU A 17 -16.54 17.57 15.28
CA GLU A 17 -15.33 18.38 15.10
C GLU A 17 -14.09 17.50 14.90
N ILE A 18 -13.21 17.95 14.02
CA ILE A 18 -11.91 17.32 13.75
C ILE A 18 -10.78 18.30 14.07
N PRO A 19 -9.57 17.83 14.37
CA PRO A 19 -8.44 18.71 14.64
C PRO A 19 -8.17 19.66 13.47
N SER A 20 -8.05 20.94 13.80
CA SER A 20 -7.64 21.96 12.83
C SER A 20 -6.18 21.76 12.42
N ARG A 21 -5.82 22.29 11.25
CA ARG A 21 -4.45 22.22 10.73
C ARG A 21 -3.43 22.85 11.69
N ALA A 22 -3.81 23.94 12.34
CA ALA A 22 -2.98 24.62 13.32
C ALA A 22 -2.72 23.74 14.55
N GLN A 23 -3.74 23.03 15.05
CA GLN A 23 -3.57 22.06 16.13
C GLN A 23 -2.65 20.92 15.69
N PHE A 24 -2.90 20.31 14.53
CA PHE A 24 -2.03 19.25 13.98
C PHE A 24 -0.56 19.71 13.88
N LYS A 25 -0.31 20.91 13.37
CA LYS A 25 1.04 21.47 13.27
C LYS A 25 1.70 21.64 14.63
N ASN A 26 0.96 22.13 15.62
CA ASN A 26 1.46 22.28 16.98
C ASN A 26 1.80 20.90 17.60
N ASP A 27 0.92 19.92 17.42
CA ASP A 27 1.11 18.56 17.93
C ASP A 27 2.31 17.88 17.26
N LEU A 28 2.46 18.03 15.95
CA LEU A 28 3.63 17.54 15.21
C LEU A 28 4.92 18.19 15.69
N THR A 29 4.91 19.50 15.94
CA THR A 29 6.06 20.24 16.47
C THR A 29 6.43 19.75 17.88
N ASN A 30 5.43 19.54 18.74
CA ASN A 30 5.61 19.02 20.10
C ASN A 30 6.15 17.60 20.10
N LEU A 31 5.56 16.71 19.29
CA LEU A 31 6.04 15.33 19.10
C LEU A 31 7.49 15.34 18.62
N TRP A 32 7.80 16.19 17.65
CA TRP A 32 9.16 16.25 17.12
C TRP A 32 10.18 16.82 18.12
N ALA A 33 9.77 17.75 18.98
CA ALA A 33 10.58 18.21 20.09
C ALA A 33 10.90 17.07 21.07
N ILE A 34 9.89 16.25 21.43
CA ILE A 34 10.06 15.04 22.25
C ILE A 34 11.03 14.07 21.58
N CYS A 35 10.87 13.82 20.28
CA CYS A 35 11.74 12.96 19.50
C CYS A 35 13.17 13.50 19.36
N ARG A 36 13.43 14.78 19.68
CA ARG A 36 14.76 15.40 19.68
C ARG A 36 15.41 15.42 21.07
N THR A 37 14.63 15.27 22.15
CA THR A 37 15.12 15.29 23.53
C THR A 37 16.11 14.14 23.80
N PRO A 38 17.38 14.43 24.15
CA PRO A 38 18.42 13.40 24.34
C PRO A 38 18.07 12.34 25.39
N GLU A 39 17.51 12.76 26.53
CA GLU A 39 17.19 11.87 27.65
C GLU A 39 16.13 10.84 27.23
N ILE A 40 15.12 11.29 26.48
CA ILE A 40 14.04 10.44 25.95
C ILE A 40 14.61 9.48 24.91
N LYS A 41 15.45 9.96 23.99
CA LYS A 41 16.14 9.08 23.01
C LYS A 41 16.93 7.98 23.69
N THR A 42 17.75 8.32 24.69
CA THR A 42 18.56 7.34 25.43
C THR A 42 17.68 6.35 26.19
N ALA A 43 16.60 6.81 26.81
CA ALA A 43 15.66 5.93 27.52
C ALA A 43 14.93 4.98 26.58
N SER A 44 14.42 5.48 25.44
CA SER A 44 13.76 4.68 24.40
C SER A 44 14.71 3.64 23.81
N PHE A 45 15.93 4.06 23.41
CA PHE A 45 16.95 3.14 22.91
C PHE A 45 17.27 2.03 23.93
N SER A 46 17.53 2.40 25.18
CA SER A 46 17.81 1.44 26.27
C SER A 46 16.64 0.50 26.54
N ARG A 47 15.40 0.93 26.30
CA ARG A 47 14.21 0.08 26.42
C ARG A 47 14.11 -0.89 25.25
N LEU A 48 14.31 -0.43 24.02
CA LEU A 48 14.28 -1.26 22.81
C LEU A 48 15.34 -2.37 22.85
N GLU A 49 16.57 -2.04 23.26
CA GLU A 49 17.64 -3.03 23.42
C GLU A 49 17.30 -4.11 24.46
N ARG A 50 16.68 -3.72 25.58
CA ARG A 50 16.21 -4.68 26.59
C ARG A 50 15.10 -5.58 26.06
N LEU A 51 14.24 -5.09 25.17
CA LEU A 51 13.18 -5.90 24.56
C LEU A 51 13.76 -6.93 23.60
N SER A 52 14.71 -6.53 22.76
CA SER A 52 15.46 -7.46 21.89
C SER A 52 16.16 -8.54 22.73
N ALA A 53 16.94 -8.15 23.73
CA ALA A 53 17.64 -9.10 24.60
C ALA A 53 16.68 -10.03 25.37
N SER A 54 15.55 -9.51 25.84
CA SER A 54 14.49 -10.30 26.48
C SER A 54 13.92 -11.36 25.54
N PHE A 55 13.67 -11.01 24.27
CA PHE A 55 13.16 -11.97 23.29
C PHE A 55 14.20 -13.03 22.95
N THR A 56 15.47 -12.65 22.80
CA THR A 56 16.56 -13.62 22.61
C THR A 56 16.65 -14.60 23.78
N SER A 57 16.60 -14.11 25.03
CA SER A 57 16.59 -14.98 26.22
C SER A 57 15.37 -15.91 26.22
N TYR A 58 14.19 -15.37 25.90
CA TYR A 58 12.98 -16.16 25.80
C TYR A 58 13.12 -17.29 24.77
N GLN A 59 13.65 -17.01 23.58
CA GLN A 59 13.89 -18.03 22.55
C GLN A 59 14.86 -19.12 23.00
N LEU A 60 15.92 -18.76 23.72
CA LEU A 60 16.88 -19.73 24.25
C LEU A 60 16.25 -20.65 25.30
N ASP A 61 15.43 -20.08 26.19
CA ASP A 61 14.82 -20.81 27.30
C ASP A 61 13.57 -21.61 26.86
N HIS A 62 12.81 -21.09 25.90
CA HIS A 62 11.46 -21.57 25.56
C HIS A 62 11.33 -22.14 24.14
N GLY A 63 12.31 -21.93 23.25
CA GLY A 63 12.18 -22.28 21.84
C GLY A 63 11.99 -23.78 21.56
N ALA A 64 12.50 -24.66 22.43
CA ALA A 64 12.21 -26.09 22.33
C ALA A 64 10.75 -26.41 22.68
N PHE A 65 10.25 -25.84 23.77
CA PHE A 65 8.86 -26.01 24.20
C PHE A 65 7.87 -25.40 23.20
N GLU A 66 8.23 -24.29 22.54
CA GLU A 66 7.39 -23.74 21.46
C GLU A 66 7.25 -24.69 20.28
N ARG A 67 8.31 -25.42 19.92
CA ARG A 67 8.25 -26.42 18.84
C ARG A 67 7.37 -27.61 19.24
N ASP A 68 7.48 -28.07 20.48
CA ASP A 68 6.65 -29.15 21.00
C ASP A 68 5.18 -28.72 21.06
N ASP A 69 4.90 -27.52 21.59
CA ASP A 69 3.56 -26.93 21.62
C ASP A 69 3.00 -26.79 20.18
N GLN A 70 3.79 -26.36 19.19
CA GLN A 70 3.35 -26.30 17.78
C GLN A 70 3.06 -27.67 17.18
N ALA A 71 3.79 -28.71 17.55
CA ALA A 71 3.57 -30.06 17.04
C ALA A 71 2.25 -30.67 17.54
N GLU A 72 1.70 -30.15 18.63
CA GLU A 72 0.37 -30.53 19.15
C GLU A 72 -0.78 -29.77 18.46
N LEU A 73 -0.49 -28.66 17.76
CA LEU A 73 -1.47 -27.89 17.00
C LEU A 73 -1.70 -28.53 15.63
N VAL A 74 -2.92 -28.42 15.12
CA VAL A 74 -3.31 -29.04 13.84
C VAL A 74 -2.74 -28.27 12.63
N GLY A 75 -2.46 -26.97 12.80
CA GLY A 75 -2.08 -26.07 11.73
C GLY A 75 -0.58 -26.05 11.42
N ASP A 76 -0.24 -25.41 10.31
CA ASP A 76 1.11 -25.14 9.86
C ASP A 76 1.17 -23.81 9.09
N LEU A 77 2.36 -23.42 8.63
CA LEU A 77 2.52 -22.17 7.88
C LEU A 77 1.65 -22.12 6.62
N TYR A 78 1.34 -23.25 5.99
CA TYR A 78 0.56 -23.29 4.76
C TYR A 78 -0.94 -23.16 5.01
N SER A 79 -1.43 -23.74 6.11
CA SER A 79 -2.85 -23.77 6.47
C SER A 79 -3.34 -22.54 7.23
N VAL A 80 -2.47 -21.80 7.94
CA VAL A 80 -2.88 -20.54 8.59
C VAL A 80 -3.23 -19.47 7.57
N MET A 81 -4.20 -18.62 7.89
CA MET A 81 -4.53 -17.45 7.08
C MET A 81 -3.38 -16.44 7.11
N LYS A 82 -3.04 -15.93 5.93
CA LYS A 82 -2.01 -14.91 5.68
C LYS A 82 -2.64 -13.90 4.73
N VAL A 83 -2.57 -12.62 5.06
CA VAL A 83 -3.08 -11.56 4.20
C VAL A 83 -1.88 -10.79 3.66
N ASP A 84 -1.83 -10.58 2.35
CA ASP A 84 -0.89 -9.61 1.80
C ASP A 84 -1.42 -8.20 2.09
N ASN A 85 -0.88 -7.59 3.15
CA ASN A 85 -1.30 -6.28 3.60
C ASN A 85 -0.76 -5.15 2.75
N HIS A 86 0.19 -5.38 1.83
CA HIS A 86 0.79 -4.34 1.00
C HIS A 86 1.22 -4.86 -0.39
N ILE A 87 0.33 -4.64 -1.37
CA ILE A 87 0.51 -5.09 -2.76
C ILE A 87 -0.15 -4.11 -3.74
N HIS A 88 0.56 -3.71 -4.79
CA HIS A 88 0.01 -2.82 -5.84
C HIS A 88 -0.63 -3.62 -6.97
N LEU A 89 -1.90 -3.35 -7.30
CA LEU A 89 -2.62 -4.15 -8.31
C LEU A 89 -1.91 -4.17 -9.67
N ALA A 90 -1.36 -3.03 -10.09
CA ALA A 90 -0.68 -2.89 -11.38
C ALA A 90 0.56 -3.79 -11.53
N ALA A 91 1.08 -4.30 -10.41
CA ALA A 91 2.24 -5.18 -10.34
C ALA A 91 1.97 -6.45 -9.51
N ALA A 92 0.70 -6.78 -9.23
CA ALA A 92 0.33 -7.90 -8.36
C ALA A 92 0.58 -9.30 -8.99
N MET A 93 0.75 -9.36 -10.31
CA MET A 93 1.09 -10.58 -11.04
C MET A 93 2.58 -10.78 -11.16
N THR A 94 2.99 -12.03 -11.27
CA THR A 94 4.38 -12.37 -11.63
C THR A 94 4.70 -11.99 -13.09
N PRO A 95 5.98 -11.78 -13.44
CA PRO A 95 6.39 -11.53 -14.83
C PRO A 95 5.89 -12.61 -15.79
N ARG A 96 5.87 -13.86 -15.34
CA ARG A 96 5.41 -15.00 -16.13
C ARG A 96 3.91 -14.95 -16.42
N GLN A 97 3.10 -14.54 -15.44
CA GLN A 97 1.66 -14.38 -15.61
C GLN A 97 1.35 -13.25 -16.60
N LEU A 98 1.99 -12.07 -16.44
CA LEU A 98 1.81 -10.97 -17.39
C LEU A 98 2.23 -11.37 -18.82
N LEU A 99 3.39 -12.02 -18.97
CA LEU A 99 3.85 -12.50 -20.27
C LEU A 99 2.85 -13.46 -20.92
N HIS A 100 2.34 -14.41 -20.14
CA HIS A 100 1.36 -15.38 -20.62
C HIS A 100 0.07 -14.70 -21.06
N PHE A 101 -0.41 -13.74 -20.28
CA PHE A 101 -1.59 -12.95 -20.61
C PHE A 101 -1.41 -12.17 -21.92
N ILE A 102 -0.29 -11.45 -22.08
CA ILE A 102 0.02 -10.71 -23.32
C ILE A 102 0.05 -11.65 -24.53
N LYS A 103 0.69 -12.83 -24.43
CA LYS A 103 0.71 -13.83 -25.51
C LYS A 103 -0.68 -14.34 -25.85
N ASN A 104 -1.50 -14.64 -24.84
CA ASN A 104 -2.86 -15.12 -25.06
C ASN A 104 -3.71 -14.05 -25.77
N LYS A 105 -3.59 -12.78 -25.38
CA LYS A 105 -4.27 -11.66 -26.06
C LYS A 105 -3.79 -11.46 -27.49
N LEU A 106 -2.49 -11.54 -27.72
CA LEU A 106 -1.93 -11.45 -29.08
C LEU A 106 -2.44 -12.57 -29.99
N ARG A 107 -2.67 -13.79 -29.47
CA ARG A 107 -3.26 -14.90 -30.24
C ARG A 107 -4.75 -14.73 -30.50
N ALA A 108 -5.50 -14.29 -29.48
CA ALA A 108 -6.95 -14.26 -29.52
C ALA A 108 -7.49 -13.05 -30.30
N GLU A 109 -6.87 -11.88 -30.14
CA GLU A 109 -7.37 -10.61 -30.65
C GLU A 109 -6.24 -9.70 -31.20
N PRO A 110 -5.39 -10.19 -32.12
CA PRO A 110 -4.24 -9.44 -32.63
C PRO A 110 -4.61 -8.15 -33.36
N ASP A 111 -5.71 -8.18 -34.12
CA ASP A 111 -6.16 -7.08 -34.97
C ASP A 111 -7.14 -6.14 -34.26
N ARG A 112 -7.34 -6.32 -32.95
CA ARG A 112 -8.14 -5.39 -32.14
C ARG A 112 -7.39 -4.07 -31.98
N GLU A 113 -8.07 -2.97 -32.26
CA GLU A 113 -7.57 -1.63 -31.99
C GLU A 113 -7.52 -1.39 -30.47
N VAL A 114 -6.31 -1.19 -29.93
CA VAL A 114 -6.07 -1.00 -28.49
C VAL A 114 -5.58 0.40 -28.15
N VAL A 115 -5.15 1.15 -29.17
CA VAL A 115 -4.83 2.58 -29.12
C VAL A 115 -5.35 3.17 -30.43
N LYS A 116 -5.76 4.43 -30.42
CA LYS A 116 -6.28 5.11 -31.62
C LYS A 116 -5.32 4.96 -32.81
N GLY A 117 -5.77 4.25 -33.84
CA GLY A 117 -5.04 3.98 -35.08
C GLY A 117 -4.01 2.87 -35.02
N LYS A 118 -3.95 2.07 -33.93
CA LYS A 118 -3.02 0.95 -33.77
C LYS A 118 -3.69 -0.30 -33.21
N THR A 119 -3.48 -1.41 -33.88
CA THR A 119 -3.86 -2.75 -33.41
C THR A 119 -2.91 -3.25 -32.32
N LEU A 120 -3.34 -4.28 -31.56
CA LEU A 120 -2.48 -4.92 -30.56
C LEU A 120 -1.21 -5.50 -31.19
N ARG A 121 -1.33 -6.12 -32.37
CA ARG A 121 -0.20 -6.69 -33.12
C ARG A 121 0.82 -5.61 -33.49
N GLU A 122 0.37 -4.48 -34.05
CA GLU A 122 1.26 -3.37 -34.44
C GLU A 122 1.95 -2.76 -33.22
N LEU A 123 1.21 -2.55 -32.12
CA LEU A 123 1.75 -1.97 -30.91
C LEU A 123 2.85 -2.84 -30.29
N ILE A 124 2.64 -4.16 -30.22
CA ILE A 124 3.64 -5.10 -29.72
C ILE A 124 4.84 -5.15 -30.67
N PHE A 125 4.62 -5.21 -31.99
CA PHE A 125 5.70 -5.19 -32.98
C PHE A 125 6.58 -3.94 -32.83
N GLU A 126 5.99 -2.75 -32.68
CA GLU A 126 6.74 -1.51 -32.47
C GLU A 126 7.62 -1.55 -31.21
N ALA A 127 7.14 -2.20 -30.14
CA ALA A 127 7.89 -2.33 -28.89
C ALA A 127 9.06 -3.32 -28.98
N VAL A 128 9.00 -4.32 -29.88
CA VAL A 128 9.99 -5.40 -29.95
C VAL A 128 10.83 -5.42 -31.23
N LYS A 129 10.54 -4.57 -32.22
CA LYS A 129 11.23 -4.55 -33.53
C LYS A 129 12.75 -4.38 -33.45
N ASP A 130 13.23 -3.73 -32.39
CA ASP A 130 14.66 -3.45 -32.17
C ASP A 130 15.34 -4.50 -31.26
N LEU A 131 14.61 -5.55 -30.84
CA LEU A 131 15.17 -6.63 -30.03
C LEU A 131 15.98 -7.63 -30.90
N PRO A 132 16.98 -8.31 -30.30
CA PRO A 132 17.70 -9.37 -30.99
C PRO A 132 16.76 -10.50 -31.39
N LEU A 133 16.85 -10.92 -32.66
CA LEU A 133 16.04 -11.99 -33.24
C LEU A 133 16.75 -13.34 -33.07
N PRO A 134 16.11 -14.38 -32.50
CA PRO A 134 16.75 -15.67 -32.25
C PRO A 134 17.38 -16.31 -33.48
N ASP A 135 16.70 -16.20 -34.64
CA ASP A 135 17.12 -16.81 -35.90
C ASP A 135 17.57 -15.79 -36.96
N GLY A 136 17.65 -14.49 -36.61
CA GLY A 136 17.94 -13.40 -37.55
C GLY A 136 16.83 -13.11 -38.59
N GLU A 137 15.76 -13.90 -38.58
CA GLU A 137 14.59 -13.75 -39.44
C GLU A 137 13.75 -12.53 -39.03
N PRO A 138 13.37 -11.65 -39.98
CA PRO A 138 12.58 -10.47 -39.67
C PRO A 138 11.20 -10.86 -39.10
N LEU A 139 10.72 -10.06 -38.14
CA LEU A 139 9.41 -10.20 -37.51
C LEU A 139 8.24 -9.95 -38.46
N CYS A 140 8.51 -9.28 -39.58
CA CYS A 140 7.59 -9.09 -40.68
C CYS A 140 8.05 -9.90 -41.90
N GLY A 141 7.10 -10.49 -42.63
CA GLY A 141 7.37 -11.08 -43.94
C GLY A 141 7.78 -10.03 -44.98
N ASP A 142 8.25 -10.48 -46.13
CA ASP A 142 8.61 -9.60 -47.27
C ASP A 142 7.40 -8.79 -47.79
N ASP A 143 6.18 -9.24 -47.49
CA ASP A 143 4.91 -8.58 -47.77
C ASP A 143 4.52 -7.51 -46.74
N GLY A 144 5.33 -7.32 -45.70
CA GLY A 144 5.09 -6.39 -44.59
C GLY A 144 4.10 -6.91 -43.54
N ILE A 145 3.65 -8.16 -43.64
CA ILE A 145 2.73 -8.75 -42.66
C ILE A 145 3.52 -9.14 -41.41
N ILE A 146 3.05 -8.68 -40.25
CA ILE A 146 3.62 -9.02 -38.94
C ILE A 146 3.16 -10.44 -38.57
N GLU A 147 4.11 -11.36 -38.39
CA GLU A 147 3.82 -12.76 -38.02
C GLU A 147 3.73 -12.92 -36.50
N ILE A 148 2.57 -13.37 -35.99
CA ILE A 148 2.35 -13.55 -34.55
C ILE A 148 3.30 -14.59 -33.95
N ASP A 149 3.49 -15.72 -34.64
CA ASP A 149 4.37 -16.79 -34.16
C ASP A 149 5.80 -16.29 -33.98
N LYS A 150 6.28 -15.39 -34.86
CA LYS A 150 7.59 -14.73 -34.72
C LYS A 150 7.63 -13.70 -33.60
N LEU A 151 6.58 -12.91 -33.39
CA LEU A 151 6.50 -12.03 -32.22
C LEU A 151 6.59 -12.82 -30.92
N GLU A 152 5.97 -14.00 -30.85
CA GLU A 152 5.98 -14.80 -29.63
C GLU A 152 7.35 -15.38 -29.26
N THR A 153 8.25 -15.57 -30.22
CA THR A 153 9.60 -16.08 -29.94
C THR A 153 10.47 -15.04 -29.26
N VAL A 154 10.25 -13.74 -29.53
CA VAL A 154 10.97 -12.63 -28.88
C VAL A 154 10.35 -12.21 -27.55
N LEU A 155 9.07 -12.51 -27.33
CA LEU A 155 8.37 -12.24 -26.08
C LEU A 155 8.82 -13.22 -24.97
N THR A 156 9.78 -12.78 -24.17
CA THR A 156 10.29 -13.47 -22.97
C THR A 156 10.08 -12.63 -21.71
N VAL A 157 10.31 -13.21 -20.53
CA VAL A 157 10.26 -12.46 -19.26
C VAL A 157 11.26 -11.30 -19.27
N ASP A 158 12.48 -11.53 -19.79
CA ASP A 158 13.49 -10.49 -19.90
C ASP A 158 13.09 -9.39 -20.88
N SER A 159 12.42 -9.75 -21.99
CA SER A 159 11.93 -8.76 -22.95
C SER A 159 10.88 -7.82 -22.35
N LEU A 160 10.13 -8.24 -21.32
CA LEU A 160 9.15 -7.40 -20.63
C LEU A 160 9.81 -6.20 -19.94
N ARG A 161 11.08 -6.32 -19.53
CA ARG A 161 11.82 -5.28 -18.80
C ARG A 161 11.11 -4.79 -17.52
N CYS A 162 10.30 -5.65 -16.90
CA CYS A 162 9.62 -5.35 -15.64
C CYS A 162 10.41 -5.84 -14.41
N CYS A 163 11.25 -6.86 -14.55
CA CYS A 163 11.96 -7.45 -13.42
C CYS A 163 13.06 -6.52 -12.89
N ALA A 164 13.18 -6.44 -11.57
CA ALA A 164 14.22 -5.66 -10.92
C ALA A 164 15.61 -6.25 -11.18
N GLY A 165 16.60 -5.37 -11.30
CA GLY A 165 18.02 -5.71 -11.39
C GLY A 165 18.90 -4.67 -10.69
N GLU A 166 20.23 -4.80 -10.79
CA GLU A 166 21.17 -3.88 -10.11
C GLU A 166 20.93 -2.40 -10.43
N HIS A 167 20.40 -2.11 -11.62
CA HIS A 167 20.09 -0.78 -12.10
C HIS A 167 18.92 -0.10 -11.37
N PHE A 168 18.13 -0.81 -10.55
CA PHE A 168 17.06 -0.21 -9.74
C PHE A 168 17.57 0.45 -8.47
N TYR A 169 18.75 0.04 -7.98
CA TYR A 169 19.25 0.46 -6.67
C TYR A 169 19.48 1.98 -6.64
N HIS A 170 18.76 2.68 -5.75
CA HIS A 170 18.68 4.14 -5.66
C HIS A 170 18.24 4.88 -6.96
N ARG A 171 17.58 4.18 -7.89
CA ARG A 171 17.11 4.71 -9.17
C ARG A 171 15.60 4.49 -9.31
N PHE A 172 14.84 5.32 -8.59
CA PHE A 172 13.38 5.26 -8.57
C PHE A 172 12.73 5.58 -9.93
N ASP A 173 13.45 6.29 -10.79
CA ASP A 173 13.08 6.49 -12.19
C ASP A 173 13.06 5.16 -12.97
N ASN A 174 14.09 4.32 -12.82
CA ASN A 174 14.13 3.00 -13.44
C ASN A 174 13.03 2.08 -12.89
N PHE A 175 12.71 2.18 -11.59
CA PHE A 175 11.57 1.49 -10.99
C PHE A 175 10.23 1.91 -11.61
N ASN A 176 10.01 3.22 -11.78
CA ASN A 176 8.80 3.73 -12.44
C ASN A 176 8.68 3.26 -13.90
N ASP A 177 9.80 3.18 -14.62
CA ASP A 177 9.85 2.71 -16.00
C ASP A 177 9.50 1.21 -16.11
N ALA A 178 9.80 0.42 -15.07
CA ALA A 178 9.52 -1.03 -15.03
C ALA A 178 8.02 -1.36 -15.01
N TYR A 179 7.15 -0.40 -14.70
CA TYR A 179 5.72 -0.52 -14.91
C TYR A 179 5.31 -0.49 -16.39
N SER A 180 6.26 -0.32 -17.33
CA SER A 180 6.00 -0.27 -18.77
C SER A 180 6.47 -1.56 -19.44
N PRO A 181 5.56 -2.53 -19.68
CA PRO A 181 5.92 -3.78 -20.34
C PRO A 181 6.56 -3.53 -21.70
N LEU A 182 7.61 -4.29 -22.01
CA LEU A 182 8.44 -4.13 -23.21
C LEU A 182 9.12 -2.74 -23.31
N GLY A 183 9.17 -1.98 -22.21
CA GLY A 183 9.64 -0.60 -22.20
C GLY A 183 8.70 0.40 -22.87
N ALA A 184 7.43 0.03 -23.12
CA ALA A 184 6.47 0.88 -23.82
C ALA A 184 5.36 1.38 -22.89
N GLY A 185 5.30 2.69 -22.68
CA GLY A 185 4.26 3.33 -21.86
C GLY A 185 2.84 3.14 -22.42
N GLU A 186 2.69 2.98 -23.74
CA GLU A 186 1.40 2.64 -24.36
C GLU A 186 0.91 1.26 -23.90
N LEU A 187 1.80 0.28 -23.76
CA LEU A 187 1.44 -1.06 -23.27
C LEU A 187 1.10 -1.05 -21.78
N ARG A 188 1.75 -0.21 -20.96
CA ARG A 188 1.32 0.05 -19.58
C ARG A 188 -0.13 0.53 -19.54
N ASN A 189 -0.47 1.50 -20.39
CA ASN A 189 -1.82 2.04 -20.43
C ASN A 189 -2.85 1.01 -20.89
N VAL A 190 -2.51 0.16 -21.87
CA VAL A 190 -3.41 -0.88 -22.39
C VAL A 190 -3.62 -2.01 -21.37
N PHE A 191 -2.56 -2.52 -20.75
CA PHE A 191 -2.64 -3.73 -19.92
C PHE A 191 -2.81 -3.47 -18.42
N LEU A 192 -2.38 -2.31 -17.90
CA LEU A 192 -2.20 -2.06 -16.47
C LEU A 192 -2.94 -0.81 -15.95
N LYS A 193 -3.90 -0.28 -16.71
CA LYS A 193 -4.73 0.87 -16.32
C LYS A 193 -6.22 0.55 -16.49
N THR A 194 -7.02 1.10 -15.59
CA THR A 194 -8.49 0.98 -15.57
C THR A 194 -9.17 1.87 -16.61
N SER A 195 -8.54 3.00 -16.97
CA SER A 195 -9.05 3.94 -17.97
C SER A 195 -8.06 4.02 -19.13
N ASN A 196 -8.50 3.53 -20.30
CA ASN A 196 -7.73 3.49 -21.56
C ASN A 196 -8.70 3.34 -22.76
N PHE A 197 -8.16 3.22 -23.98
CA PHE A 197 -8.95 3.13 -25.22
C PHE A 197 -9.89 1.91 -25.31
N VAL A 198 -9.61 0.84 -24.55
CA VAL A 198 -10.43 -0.37 -24.48
C VAL A 198 -11.18 -0.47 -23.15
N ASP A 199 -11.42 0.66 -22.48
CA ASP A 199 -12.16 0.77 -21.22
C ASP A 199 -11.61 -0.14 -20.10
N GLY A 200 -10.28 -0.35 -20.07
CA GLY A 200 -9.63 -1.14 -19.03
C GLY A 200 -9.90 -2.65 -19.09
N GLN A 201 -10.54 -3.16 -20.15
CA GLN A 201 -10.99 -4.56 -20.24
C GLN A 201 -9.87 -5.57 -20.00
N TYR A 202 -8.68 -5.36 -20.57
CA TYR A 202 -7.53 -6.24 -20.37
C TYR A 202 -7.06 -6.26 -18.91
N PHE A 203 -7.04 -5.10 -18.26
CA PHE A 203 -6.62 -5.02 -16.86
C PHE A 203 -7.65 -5.66 -15.93
N ALA A 204 -8.94 -5.50 -16.21
CA ALA A 204 -10.02 -6.16 -15.47
C ALA A 204 -9.95 -7.70 -15.61
N GLU A 205 -9.75 -8.20 -16.82
CA GLU A 205 -9.60 -9.65 -17.07
C GLU A 205 -8.37 -10.23 -16.35
N LEU A 206 -7.22 -9.55 -16.47
CA LEU A 206 -6.00 -9.92 -15.77
C LEU A 206 -6.18 -9.89 -14.25
N THR A 207 -6.87 -8.87 -13.73
CA THR A 207 -7.21 -8.78 -12.30
C THR A 207 -8.04 -9.98 -11.84
N HIS A 208 -9.04 -10.40 -12.62
CA HIS A 208 -9.82 -11.59 -12.31
C HIS A 208 -8.98 -12.87 -12.31
N GLU A 209 -8.05 -13.04 -13.27
CA GLU A 209 -7.13 -14.19 -13.28
C GLU A 209 -6.22 -14.21 -12.05
N ILE A 210 -5.67 -13.05 -11.66
CA ILE A 210 -4.82 -12.89 -10.48
C ILE A 210 -5.60 -13.30 -9.22
N LEU A 211 -6.81 -12.76 -9.03
CA LEU A 211 -7.64 -13.01 -7.84
C LEU A 211 -8.10 -14.47 -7.70
N GLN A 212 -8.18 -15.22 -8.80
CA GLN A 212 -8.45 -16.66 -8.75
C GLN A 212 -7.23 -17.47 -8.26
N SER A 213 -6.02 -16.95 -8.48
CA SER A 213 -4.76 -17.62 -8.17
C SER A 213 -4.16 -17.29 -6.82
N LEU A 214 -4.54 -16.16 -6.21
CA LEU A 214 -3.96 -15.67 -4.96
C LEU A 214 -4.81 -15.97 -3.72
N HIS A 215 -4.15 -15.87 -2.55
CA HIS A 215 -4.77 -15.87 -1.23
C HIS A 215 -5.54 -14.56 -0.97
N GLU A 216 -6.00 -14.32 0.26
CA GLU A 216 -6.58 -13.05 0.68
C GLU A 216 -5.57 -11.90 0.54
N ASN A 217 -5.94 -10.82 -0.16
CA ASN A 217 -5.06 -9.67 -0.40
C ASN A 217 -5.74 -8.34 -0.10
N GLU A 218 -4.91 -7.31 0.11
CA GLU A 218 -5.36 -5.92 0.14
C GLU A 218 -4.73 -5.12 -1.00
N MET A 219 -5.23 -5.28 -2.22
CA MET A 219 -4.61 -4.64 -3.40
C MET A 219 -4.85 -3.14 -3.48
N ARG A 220 -3.80 -2.39 -3.87
CA ARG A 220 -3.87 -0.95 -4.08
C ARG A 220 -4.32 -0.60 -5.49
N LEU A 221 -5.26 0.33 -5.59
CA LEU A 221 -5.77 0.95 -6.82
C LEU A 221 -5.56 2.46 -6.78
N SER A 222 -5.07 3.03 -7.87
CA SER A 222 -4.81 4.47 -7.93
C SER A 222 -6.07 5.28 -8.19
N ILE A 223 -6.25 6.33 -7.38
CA ILE A 223 -7.01 7.52 -7.76
C ILE A 223 -6.05 8.69 -7.68
N TYR A 224 -5.95 9.43 -8.78
CA TYR A 224 -4.98 10.49 -8.95
C TYR A 224 -5.51 11.86 -8.53
N GLY A 225 -6.83 12.07 -8.58
CA GLY A 225 -7.46 13.37 -8.41
C GLY A 225 -7.36 14.27 -9.66
N LYS A 226 -7.23 13.68 -10.86
CA LYS A 226 -7.24 14.40 -12.16
C LYS A 226 -8.63 14.94 -12.51
N ASN A 227 -9.68 14.21 -12.16
CA ASN A 227 -11.07 14.56 -12.47
C ASN A 227 -12.04 13.80 -11.54
N LEU A 228 -13.33 14.12 -11.62
CA LEU A 228 -14.37 13.56 -10.74
C LEU A 228 -14.77 12.13 -11.13
N GLU A 229 -14.53 11.74 -12.39
CA GLU A 229 -14.99 10.46 -12.94
C GLU A 229 -14.12 9.26 -12.52
N GLU A 230 -12.94 9.48 -11.93
CA GLU A 230 -12.01 8.40 -11.56
C GLU A 230 -12.63 7.34 -10.64
N TRP A 231 -13.49 7.75 -9.71
CA TRP A 231 -14.18 6.81 -8.82
C TRP A 231 -15.17 5.91 -9.58
N ASP A 232 -15.89 6.47 -10.54
CA ASP A 232 -16.83 5.71 -11.38
C ASP A 232 -16.07 4.80 -12.36
N GLU A 233 -14.94 5.26 -12.91
CA GLU A 233 -14.04 4.42 -13.71
C GLU A 233 -13.52 3.22 -12.90
N LEU A 234 -13.13 3.45 -11.64
CA LEU A 234 -12.64 2.42 -10.74
C LEU A 234 -13.73 1.43 -10.34
N ALA A 235 -14.94 1.91 -10.08
CA ALA A 235 -16.07 1.08 -9.63
C ALA A 235 -16.43 -0.03 -10.62
N ARG A 236 -16.09 0.12 -11.90
CA ARG A 236 -16.30 -0.89 -12.95
C ARG A 236 -15.55 -2.21 -12.72
N LEU A 237 -14.48 -2.20 -11.92
CA LEU A 237 -13.78 -3.43 -11.52
C LEU A 237 -14.65 -4.35 -10.65
N GLY A 238 -15.70 -3.79 -10.05
CA GLY A 238 -16.67 -4.54 -9.28
C GLY A 238 -16.16 -5.05 -7.94
N LYS A 239 -17.06 -5.73 -7.25
CA LYS A 239 -16.80 -6.31 -5.92
C LYS A 239 -16.06 -7.64 -6.04
N THR A 240 -15.16 -7.91 -5.10
CA THR A 240 -14.43 -9.16 -5.01
C THR A 240 -14.57 -9.76 -3.60
N GLU A 241 -14.56 -11.09 -3.48
CA GLU A 241 -14.72 -11.78 -2.19
C GLU A 241 -13.40 -11.99 -1.44
N ARG A 242 -12.30 -12.16 -2.18
CA ARG A 242 -10.96 -12.48 -1.65
C ARG A 242 -9.99 -11.31 -1.70
N ASN A 243 -10.48 -10.11 -1.97
CA ASN A 243 -9.67 -8.91 -1.98
C ASN A 243 -10.42 -7.73 -1.37
N ILE A 244 -9.67 -6.93 -0.64
CA ILE A 244 -10.11 -5.63 -0.15
C ILE A 244 -9.27 -4.58 -0.84
N TRP A 245 -9.91 -3.57 -1.40
CA TRP A 245 -9.24 -2.50 -2.11
C TRP A 245 -8.69 -1.46 -1.13
N MET A 246 -7.51 -0.95 -1.43
CA MET A 246 -6.88 0.21 -0.81
C MET A 246 -6.71 1.29 -1.87
N ILE A 247 -7.19 2.51 -1.64
CA ILE A 247 -7.07 3.57 -2.65
C ILE A 247 -5.76 4.31 -2.45
N GLN A 248 -4.82 4.08 -3.35
CA GLN A 248 -3.56 4.81 -3.33
C GLN A 248 -3.70 6.16 -4.03
N ILE A 249 -3.19 7.21 -3.39
CA ILE A 249 -3.22 8.59 -3.85
C ILE A 249 -1.77 9.04 -4.07
N PRO A 250 -1.29 9.04 -5.33
CA PRO A 250 0.04 9.50 -5.66
C PRO A 250 0.22 11.00 -5.43
N ARG A 251 1.33 11.45 -4.83
CA ARG A 251 1.64 12.87 -4.60
C ARG A 251 2.14 13.58 -5.87
N VAL A 252 1.34 13.54 -6.95
CA VAL A 252 1.72 14.00 -8.29
C VAL A 252 1.16 15.37 -8.68
N PHE A 253 0.63 16.15 -7.72
CA PHE A 253 0.05 17.48 -7.95
C PHE A 253 0.93 18.36 -8.83
N GLY A 254 2.24 18.42 -8.57
CA GLY A 254 3.15 19.29 -9.32
C GLY A 254 3.21 18.95 -10.81
N GLY A 255 3.07 17.66 -11.17
CA GLY A 255 2.96 17.22 -12.56
C GLY A 255 1.65 17.67 -13.20
N PHE A 256 0.53 17.48 -12.49
CA PHE A 256 -0.80 17.86 -12.97
C PHE A 256 -0.97 19.37 -13.11
N ARG A 257 -0.40 20.13 -12.17
CA ARG A 257 -0.39 21.58 -12.21
C ARG A 257 0.38 22.11 -13.42
N LYS A 258 1.56 21.55 -13.71
CA LYS A 258 2.35 21.89 -14.91
C LYS A 258 1.63 21.49 -16.21
N GLY A 259 0.93 20.36 -16.19
CA GLY A 259 0.11 19.89 -17.31
C GLY A 259 -1.22 20.63 -17.50
N GLY A 260 -1.61 21.50 -16.58
CA GLY A 260 -2.89 22.22 -16.63
C GLY A 260 -4.11 21.33 -16.36
N LEU A 261 -3.93 20.17 -15.72
CA LEU A 261 -5.02 19.26 -15.36
C LEU A 261 -5.78 19.71 -14.11
N VAL A 262 -5.11 20.42 -13.20
CA VAL A 262 -5.69 21.04 -12.01
C VAL A 262 -5.13 22.45 -11.82
N GLU A 263 -5.94 23.38 -11.30
CA GLU A 263 -5.59 24.77 -11.07
C GLU A 263 -4.89 25.00 -9.73
N ASN A 264 -5.34 24.30 -8.68
CA ASN A 264 -4.84 24.42 -7.31
C ASN A 264 -5.01 23.10 -6.54
N PHE A 265 -4.45 23.03 -5.34
CA PHE A 265 -4.50 21.80 -4.54
C PHE A 265 -5.91 21.46 -4.03
N GLU A 266 -6.78 22.45 -3.82
CA GLU A 266 -8.18 22.20 -3.45
C GLU A 266 -8.94 21.45 -4.53
N GLU A 267 -8.71 21.76 -5.81
CA GLU A 267 -9.34 21.03 -6.91
C GLU A 267 -8.95 19.55 -6.93
N LEU A 268 -7.68 19.23 -6.67
CA LEU A 268 -7.22 17.84 -6.53
C LEU A 268 -7.94 17.13 -5.38
N LEU A 269 -8.05 17.77 -4.20
CA LEU A 269 -8.80 17.23 -3.07
C LEU A 269 -10.29 17.05 -3.41
N ASN A 270 -10.86 18.00 -4.15
CA ASN A 270 -12.25 17.95 -4.57
C ASN A 270 -12.52 16.75 -5.48
N ASN A 271 -11.65 16.52 -6.46
CA ASN A 271 -11.73 15.37 -7.36
C ASN A 271 -11.66 14.03 -6.61
N ILE A 272 -10.92 13.97 -5.50
CA ILE A 272 -10.80 12.77 -4.66
C ILE A 272 -12.03 12.59 -3.75
N PHE A 273 -12.50 13.64 -3.07
CA PHE A 273 -13.48 13.48 -2.01
C PHE A 273 -14.93 13.76 -2.43
N GLN A 274 -15.18 14.59 -3.46
CA GLN A 274 -16.55 14.93 -3.85
C GLN A 274 -17.41 13.70 -4.19
N PRO A 275 -16.96 12.76 -5.05
CA PRO A 275 -17.78 11.58 -5.39
C PRO A 275 -18.12 10.72 -4.17
N LEU A 276 -17.20 10.63 -3.19
CA LEU A 276 -17.45 9.91 -1.93
C LEU A 276 -18.56 10.55 -1.09
N PHE A 277 -18.58 11.87 -0.98
CA PHE A 277 -19.64 12.55 -0.23
C PHE A 277 -20.98 12.48 -0.97
N GLU A 278 -20.97 12.56 -2.29
CA GLU A 278 -22.17 12.40 -3.12
C GLU A 278 -22.80 11.03 -2.93
N VAL A 279 -22.02 9.95 -3.01
CA VAL A 279 -22.54 8.58 -2.80
C VAL A 279 -22.97 8.32 -1.35
N ALA A 280 -22.33 8.95 -0.36
CA ALA A 280 -22.74 8.88 1.06
C ALA A 280 -24.11 9.52 1.31
N LEU A 281 -24.36 10.67 0.68
CA LEU A 281 -25.64 11.36 0.78
C LEU A 281 -26.72 10.63 -0.03
N ASN A 282 -26.41 10.26 -1.27
CA ASN A 282 -27.32 9.60 -2.19
C ASN A 282 -26.62 8.45 -2.95
N PRO A 283 -26.77 7.18 -2.52
CA PRO A 283 -26.13 6.04 -3.17
C PRO A 283 -26.52 5.85 -4.65
N SER A 284 -27.65 6.42 -5.08
CA SER A 284 -28.06 6.37 -6.48
C SER A 284 -27.31 7.36 -7.37
N SER A 285 -26.51 8.29 -6.83
CA SER A 285 -25.68 9.18 -7.67
C SER A 285 -24.51 8.44 -8.31
N HIS A 286 -23.94 7.46 -7.59
CA HIS A 286 -22.88 6.58 -8.07
C HIS A 286 -23.20 5.13 -7.66
N SER A 287 -24.08 4.47 -8.42
CA SER A 287 -24.62 3.15 -8.04
C SER A 287 -23.55 2.06 -7.98
N GLU A 288 -22.65 2.03 -8.97
CA GLU A 288 -21.54 1.06 -9.02
C GLU A 288 -20.56 1.31 -7.86
N LEU A 289 -20.23 2.58 -7.59
CA LEU A 289 -19.37 2.95 -6.47
C LEU A 289 -19.98 2.52 -5.14
N ALA A 290 -21.28 2.76 -4.92
CA ALA A 290 -21.98 2.35 -3.70
C ALA A 290 -21.90 0.84 -3.44
N GLU A 291 -21.84 0.03 -4.51
CA GLU A 291 -21.76 -1.43 -4.47
C GLU A 291 -20.34 -1.92 -4.16
N VAL A 292 -19.31 -1.23 -4.66
CA VAL A 292 -17.89 -1.56 -4.45
C VAL A 292 -17.33 -1.01 -3.13
N LEU A 293 -17.84 0.13 -2.65
CA LEU A 293 -17.34 0.83 -1.46
C LEU A 293 -17.23 -0.04 -0.18
N PRO A 294 -18.10 -1.04 0.08
CA PRO A 294 -17.90 -2.00 1.19
C PRO A 294 -16.63 -2.85 1.09
N SER A 295 -16.08 -3.02 -0.11
CA SER A 295 -14.80 -3.70 -0.36
C SER A 295 -13.63 -2.73 -0.42
N ILE A 296 -13.82 -1.44 -0.11
CA ILE A 296 -12.75 -0.45 -0.01
C ILE A 296 -12.45 -0.18 1.47
N SER A 297 -11.19 -0.36 1.86
CA SER A 297 -10.74 -0.23 3.24
C SER A 297 -10.31 1.17 3.63
N GLY A 298 -9.88 2.01 2.68
CA GLY A 298 -9.34 3.32 3.01
C GLY A 298 -8.43 3.95 1.95
N PHE A 299 -7.47 4.75 2.42
CA PHE A 299 -6.46 5.43 1.61
C PHE A 299 -5.02 5.08 1.95
N ASP A 300 -4.16 5.14 0.94
CA ASP A 300 -2.71 4.99 1.01
C ASP A 300 -2.04 6.19 0.27
N CYS A 301 -1.23 6.99 0.94
CA CYS A 301 -0.53 8.13 0.32
C CYS A 301 0.82 7.65 -0.20
N VAL A 302 1.09 7.81 -1.51
CA VAL A 302 2.28 7.22 -2.17
C VAL A 302 3.04 8.25 -3.00
N ASP A 303 4.36 8.13 -3.09
CA ASP A 303 5.25 8.75 -4.08
C ASP A 303 6.69 8.34 -3.73
N ASP A 304 7.68 8.75 -4.53
CA ASP A 304 9.10 8.65 -4.17
C ASP A 304 9.40 9.44 -2.88
N GLU A 305 9.51 8.73 -1.76
CA GLU A 305 9.83 9.35 -0.46
C GLU A 305 11.22 9.97 -0.41
N SER A 306 12.14 9.58 -1.30
CA SER A 306 13.52 10.09 -1.34
C SER A 306 13.61 11.52 -1.85
N ILE A 307 12.61 11.97 -2.62
CA ILE A 307 12.55 13.35 -3.10
C ILE A 307 12.32 14.27 -1.90
N SER A 308 13.34 15.05 -1.57
CA SER A 308 13.25 16.05 -0.53
C SER A 308 12.16 17.07 -0.89
N ASP A 309 11.23 17.28 0.03
CA ASP A 309 10.23 18.34 -0.07
C ASP A 309 10.95 19.70 -0.23
N ALA A 310 11.01 20.24 -1.45
CA ALA A 310 11.73 21.48 -1.77
C ALA A 310 11.29 22.65 -0.87
N LEU A 311 10.03 22.65 -0.44
CA LEU A 311 9.47 23.66 0.47
C LEU A 311 9.84 23.43 1.94
N THR A 312 10.11 22.18 2.35
CA THR A 312 10.66 21.84 3.67
C THR A 312 12.13 22.27 3.78
N ALA A 313 12.88 22.26 2.66
CA ALA A 313 14.28 22.67 2.60
C ALA A 313 14.48 24.20 2.51
N HIS A 314 13.58 24.93 1.83
CA HIS A 314 13.71 26.38 1.63
C HIS A 314 12.89 27.27 2.56
N ARG A 315 11.88 26.72 3.24
CA ARG A 315 11.06 27.46 4.21
C ARG A 315 10.88 26.61 5.45
N SER A 316 11.48 27.07 6.56
CA SER A 316 11.18 26.65 7.92
C SER A 316 9.66 26.74 8.20
N GLN A 317 8.91 25.74 7.76
CA GLN A 317 7.50 25.56 8.10
C GLN A 317 7.29 24.34 9.00
N LEU A 318 8.27 23.43 9.03
CA LEU A 318 8.23 22.23 9.88
C LEU A 318 9.13 22.33 11.12
N TYR A 319 10.11 23.24 11.17
CA TYR A 319 10.99 23.39 12.34
C TYR A 319 11.28 24.86 12.54
N GLY A 320 10.69 25.47 13.57
CA GLY A 320 10.89 26.87 13.89
C GLY A 320 12.36 27.26 13.89
N ASP A 321 12.74 28.07 12.90
CA ASP A 321 13.87 28.99 12.95
C ASP A 321 13.64 30.04 11.85
N ALA A 322 13.42 31.28 12.30
CA ALA A 322 13.28 32.50 11.50
C ALA A 322 12.09 32.58 10.52
N LEU A 323 10.87 32.64 11.05
CA LEU A 323 9.82 33.46 10.42
C LEU A 323 10.08 34.92 10.82
N THR A 324 10.61 35.70 9.88
CA THR A 324 10.58 37.15 9.96
C THR A 324 9.13 37.59 10.17
N THR A 325 8.95 38.52 11.09
CA THR A 325 7.68 39.05 11.61
C THR A 325 6.79 39.78 10.59
N GLU A 326 6.98 39.57 9.29
CA GLU A 326 6.23 40.23 8.21
C GLU A 326 5.45 39.26 7.29
N HIS A 327 5.51 37.95 7.52
CA HIS A 327 4.67 36.96 6.84
C HIS A 327 3.85 36.13 7.84
N THR A 328 2.95 36.81 8.55
CA THR A 328 1.94 36.24 9.45
C THR A 328 0.73 35.68 8.68
N GLY A 329 0.99 34.92 7.62
CA GLY A 329 -0.04 34.21 6.86
C GLY A 329 0.21 32.71 6.98
N ASP A 330 -0.68 32.03 7.69
CA ASP A 330 -0.73 30.58 7.80
C ASP A 330 -0.50 29.92 6.42
N VAL A 331 0.24 28.82 6.43
CA VAL A 331 0.72 28.08 5.25
C VAL A 331 -0.38 27.98 4.19
N LEU A 332 -0.11 28.41 2.95
CA LEU A 332 -1.05 28.52 1.82
C LEU A 332 -2.19 27.50 1.93
N ARG A 333 -3.42 28.00 2.12
CA ARG A 333 -4.65 27.20 2.08
C ARG A 333 -4.73 26.42 0.76
N PRO A 334 -5.43 25.28 0.68
CA PRO A 334 -5.48 24.47 -0.54
C PRO A 334 -5.91 25.26 -1.79
N GLN A 335 -6.83 26.23 -1.66
CA GLN A 335 -7.24 27.12 -2.76
C GLN A 335 -6.10 28.02 -3.26
N LEU A 336 -5.22 28.44 -2.35
CA LEU A 336 -4.11 29.35 -2.62
C LEU A 336 -2.83 28.61 -3.04
N TRP A 337 -2.82 27.27 -2.94
CA TRP A 337 -1.71 26.46 -3.40
C TRP A 337 -1.77 26.28 -4.92
N THR A 338 -1.33 27.31 -5.64
CA THR A 338 -1.29 27.35 -7.10
C THR A 338 0.12 27.18 -7.67
N ILE A 339 1.12 27.10 -6.79
CA ILE A 339 2.53 26.92 -7.16
C ILE A 339 2.77 25.52 -7.77
N PRO A 340 3.65 25.34 -8.76
CA PRO A 340 3.88 24.04 -9.41
C PRO A 340 4.62 23.00 -8.56
N GLU A 341 5.17 23.39 -7.42
CA GLU A 341 5.82 22.47 -6.48
C GLU A 341 4.78 21.65 -5.70
N ASN A 342 5.12 20.38 -5.46
CA ASN A 342 4.30 19.50 -4.63
C ASN A 342 4.21 20.02 -3.18
N PRO A 343 3.02 19.98 -2.56
CA PRO A 343 2.88 20.13 -1.12
C PRO A 343 3.73 19.10 -0.35
N PRO A 344 4.26 19.46 0.83
CA PRO A 344 4.99 18.53 1.69
C PRO A 344 4.16 17.30 2.06
N TYR A 345 4.83 16.19 2.41
CA TYR A 345 4.16 14.95 2.85
C TYR A 345 3.12 15.19 3.95
N SER A 346 3.49 15.95 4.99
CA SER A 346 2.60 16.28 6.11
C SER A 346 1.37 17.09 5.70
N TYR A 347 1.45 17.86 4.61
CA TYR A 347 0.34 18.61 4.06
C TYR A 347 -0.69 17.66 3.42
N TYR A 348 -0.24 16.77 2.54
CA TYR A 348 -1.09 15.73 1.95
C TYR A 348 -1.76 14.90 3.04
N MET A 349 -0.98 14.39 3.98
CA MET A 349 -1.47 13.54 5.06
C MET A 349 -2.56 14.20 5.90
N TYR A 350 -2.41 15.48 6.25
CA TYR A 350 -3.44 16.20 7.01
C TYR A 350 -4.76 16.30 6.24
N TYR A 351 -4.75 16.71 4.97
CA TYR A 351 -5.99 16.88 4.22
C TYR A 351 -6.62 15.55 3.81
N LEU A 352 -5.82 14.50 3.57
CA LEU A 352 -6.35 13.15 3.41
C LEU A 352 -7.04 12.67 4.67
N TYR A 353 -6.38 12.81 5.83
CA TYR A 353 -6.95 12.48 7.14
C TYR A 353 -8.25 13.25 7.41
N ALA A 354 -8.21 14.58 7.28
CA ALA A 354 -9.33 15.45 7.63
C ALA A 354 -10.58 15.12 6.80
N ASN A 355 -10.44 15.00 5.48
CA ASN A 355 -11.55 14.68 4.60
C ASN A 355 -12.04 13.23 4.77
N MET A 356 -11.14 12.27 4.99
CA MET A 356 -11.51 10.89 5.33
C MET A 356 -12.31 10.83 6.64
N GLN A 357 -11.90 11.56 7.68
CA GLN A 357 -12.64 11.60 8.94
C GLN A 357 -14.00 12.29 8.78
N ARG A 358 -14.10 13.36 7.99
CA ARG A 358 -15.39 13.98 7.64
C ARG A 358 -16.31 13.00 6.90
N PHE A 359 -15.78 12.23 5.95
CA PHE A 359 -16.53 11.18 5.25
C PHE A 359 -17.00 10.08 6.22
N ASN A 360 -16.12 9.59 7.09
CA ASN A 360 -16.47 8.58 8.09
C ASN A 360 -17.56 9.08 9.06
N ASN A 361 -17.47 10.33 9.49
CA ASN A 361 -18.45 10.98 10.34
C ASN A 361 -19.81 11.12 9.63
N LEU A 362 -19.81 11.53 8.36
CA LEU A 362 -21.02 11.58 7.53
C LEU A 362 -21.66 10.19 7.41
N CYS A 363 -20.87 9.17 7.07
CA CYS A 363 -21.35 7.80 6.95
C CYS A 363 -21.99 7.32 8.26
N LYS A 364 -21.36 7.62 9.41
CA LYS A 364 -21.90 7.28 10.73
C LYS A 364 -23.24 7.97 11.01
N VAL A 365 -23.36 9.26 10.73
CA VAL A 365 -24.61 10.04 10.94
C VAL A 365 -25.70 9.58 9.98
N ALA A 366 -25.36 9.27 8.73
CA ALA A 366 -26.28 8.78 7.72
C ALA A 366 -26.60 7.28 7.83
N GLY A 367 -26.02 6.56 8.80
CA GLY A 367 -26.22 5.13 9.01
C GLY A 367 -25.66 4.24 7.88
N ARG A 368 -24.66 4.73 7.14
CA ARG A 368 -23.95 3.96 6.11
C ARG A 368 -22.97 2.98 6.77
N PRO A 369 -22.76 1.78 6.19
CA PRO A 369 -21.82 0.79 6.73
C PRO A 369 -20.35 1.09 6.36
N TRP A 370 -20.09 2.17 5.62
CA TRP A 370 -18.78 2.48 5.06
C TRP A 370 -17.88 3.17 6.08
N HIS A 371 -16.62 2.74 6.14
CA HIS A 371 -15.61 3.30 7.02
C HIS A 371 -14.23 3.08 6.40
N LEU A 372 -13.50 4.18 6.23
CA LEU A 372 -12.20 4.23 5.60
C LEU A 372 -11.10 4.47 6.64
N THR A 373 -9.96 3.81 6.48
CA THR A 373 -8.74 4.01 7.29
C THR A 373 -7.64 4.69 6.47
N LEU A 374 -6.63 5.22 7.14
CA LEU A 374 -5.46 5.84 6.50
C LEU A 374 -4.21 4.98 6.77
N ARG A 375 -3.65 4.39 5.71
CA ARG A 375 -2.53 3.44 5.78
C ARG A 375 -1.46 3.78 4.72
N PRO A 376 -0.72 4.89 4.90
CA PRO A 376 0.18 5.42 3.89
C PRO A 376 1.48 4.63 3.76
N HIS A 377 2.12 4.75 2.61
CA HIS A 377 3.57 4.57 2.50
C HIS A 377 4.28 5.62 3.34
N CYS A 378 5.16 5.16 4.21
CA CYS A 378 5.82 6.03 5.15
C CYS A 378 7.15 5.46 5.65
N GLY A 379 8.22 6.23 5.46
CA GLY A 379 9.53 5.91 5.98
C GLY A 379 10.16 4.69 5.33
N GLU A 380 9.85 4.41 4.06
CA GLU A 380 10.68 3.53 3.24
C GLU A 380 12.03 4.21 2.96
N ALA A 381 11.95 5.40 2.39
CA ALA A 381 13.04 6.33 2.18
C ALA A 381 12.72 7.69 2.82
N GLY A 382 13.47 8.73 2.46
CA GLY A 382 13.10 10.09 2.82
C GLY A 382 13.36 10.52 4.27
N PRO A 383 12.84 11.69 4.66
CA PRO A 383 13.07 12.28 5.97
C PRO A 383 12.19 11.66 7.06
N VAL A 384 12.80 11.31 8.20
CA VAL A 384 12.20 10.65 9.37
C VAL A 384 10.90 11.30 9.89
N HIS A 385 10.67 12.58 9.62
CA HIS A 385 9.45 13.28 10.06
C HIS A 385 8.17 12.79 9.39
N HIS A 386 8.24 12.06 8.28
CA HIS A 386 7.09 11.37 7.71
C HIS A 386 6.49 10.43 8.76
N LEU A 387 7.32 9.70 9.49
CA LEU A 387 6.90 8.77 10.55
C LEU A 387 6.25 9.50 11.74
N ALA A 388 6.73 10.69 12.10
CA ALA A 388 6.07 11.51 13.12
C ALA A 388 4.69 12.00 12.65
N THR A 389 4.56 12.34 11.38
CA THR A 389 3.29 12.74 10.76
C THR A 389 2.30 11.58 10.76
N SER A 390 2.72 10.42 10.26
CA SER A 390 1.87 9.23 10.15
C SER A 390 1.52 8.67 11.52
N PHE A 391 2.40 8.76 12.52
CA PHE A 391 2.06 8.38 13.90
C PHE A 391 0.86 9.14 14.47
N LEU A 392 0.67 10.41 14.08
CA LEU A 392 -0.43 11.25 14.58
C LEU A 392 -1.74 11.04 13.79
N LEU A 393 -1.66 10.65 12.51
CA LEU A 393 -2.80 10.70 11.59
C LEU A 393 -3.22 9.33 11.03
N ALA A 394 -2.28 8.41 10.86
CA ALA A 394 -2.52 7.13 10.20
C ALA A 394 -2.92 6.04 11.20
N ASP A 395 -3.72 5.08 10.74
CA ASP A 395 -4.11 3.90 11.49
C ASP A 395 -2.96 2.85 11.50
N GLU A 396 -2.28 2.70 10.36
CA GLU A 396 -1.15 1.78 10.11
C GLU A 396 -0.22 2.40 9.06
N ILE A 397 0.94 1.81 8.77
CA ILE A 397 1.83 2.29 7.71
C ILE A 397 2.40 1.13 6.86
N ASN A 398 2.84 1.43 5.65
CA ASN A 398 3.67 0.54 4.83
C ASN A 398 5.15 0.97 4.94
N HIS A 399 6.05 -0.01 5.01
CA HIS A 399 7.50 0.08 5.23
C HIS A 399 7.97 0.45 6.65
N GLY A 400 8.09 1.73 6.99
CA GLY A 400 8.60 2.15 8.30
C GLY A 400 10.10 1.92 8.58
N ILE A 401 10.90 1.60 7.56
CA ILE A 401 12.36 1.33 7.64
C ILE A 401 13.11 2.43 8.41
N GLN A 402 12.80 3.70 8.13
CA GLN A 402 13.45 4.86 8.75
C GLN A 402 13.22 4.96 10.28
N LEU A 403 12.34 4.14 10.88
CA LEU A 403 12.20 4.06 12.34
C LEU A 403 13.48 3.58 13.02
N GLU A 404 14.34 2.83 12.32
CA GLU A 404 15.66 2.44 12.83
C GLU A 404 16.49 3.67 13.26
N LYS A 405 16.35 4.80 12.54
CA LYS A 405 17.09 6.03 12.80
C LYS A 405 16.52 6.86 13.96
N ASN A 406 15.36 6.50 14.51
CA ASN A 406 14.72 7.24 15.59
C ASN A 406 14.14 6.31 16.66
N PRO A 407 14.91 6.00 17.72
CA PRO A 407 14.46 5.08 18.77
C PRO A 407 13.23 5.58 19.53
N THR A 408 13.03 6.90 19.63
CA THR A 408 11.84 7.45 20.30
C THR A 408 10.58 7.16 19.48
N LEU A 409 10.59 7.42 18.17
CA LEU A 409 9.45 7.07 17.30
C LEU A 409 9.23 5.55 17.26
N GLN A 410 10.29 4.75 17.10
CA GLN A 410 10.17 3.30 17.12
C GLN A 410 9.50 2.80 18.40
N TYR A 411 9.86 3.37 19.55
CA TYR A 411 9.23 3.03 20.82
C TYR A 411 7.76 3.49 20.90
N LEU A 412 7.43 4.65 20.33
CA LEU A 412 6.04 5.13 20.23
C LEU A 412 5.17 4.19 19.37
N TYR A 413 5.67 3.75 18.21
CA TYR A 413 5.00 2.77 17.35
C TYR A 413 4.79 1.43 18.07
N LEU A 414 5.78 1.00 18.87
CA LEU A 414 5.66 -0.20 19.70
C LEU A 414 4.53 -0.07 20.74
N ILE A 415 4.51 1.00 21.55
CA ILE A 415 3.52 1.13 22.63
C ILE A 415 2.11 1.34 22.10
N ALA A 416 1.97 2.05 20.98
CA ALA A 416 0.68 2.26 20.31
C ALA A 416 0.26 1.03 19.48
N GLN A 417 1.17 0.08 19.26
CA GLN A 417 0.96 -1.11 18.43
C GLN A 417 0.48 -0.78 17.01
N VAL A 418 1.02 0.31 16.44
CA VAL A 418 0.74 0.73 15.05
C VAL A 418 1.25 -0.35 14.10
N GLY A 419 0.37 -0.84 13.22
CA GLY A 419 0.68 -1.87 12.23
C GLY A 419 1.66 -1.39 11.18
N MET A 420 2.59 -2.25 10.79
CA MET A 420 3.59 -1.97 9.76
C MET A 420 3.76 -3.17 8.83
N SER A 421 3.50 -2.95 7.54
CA SER A 421 3.73 -3.96 6.49
C SER A 421 5.07 -3.71 5.80
N LEU A 422 6.02 -4.65 5.93
CA LEU A 422 7.36 -4.53 5.36
C LEU A 422 7.53 -5.49 4.17
N SER A 423 8.25 -5.03 3.15
CA SER A 423 8.55 -5.80 1.93
C SER A 423 10.06 -5.94 1.72
N PRO A 424 10.75 -6.84 2.47
CA PRO A 424 12.20 -6.96 2.44
C PRO A 424 12.83 -7.19 1.05
N LEU A 425 12.20 -7.96 0.16
CA LEU A 425 12.73 -8.20 -1.19
C LEU A 425 12.65 -6.96 -2.07
N SER A 426 11.53 -6.23 -2.01
CA SER A 426 11.40 -4.91 -2.67
C SER A 426 12.47 -3.94 -2.17
N ASN A 427 12.58 -3.80 -0.84
CA ASN A 427 13.54 -2.89 -0.24
C ASN A 427 14.99 -3.26 -0.59
N ASN A 428 15.30 -4.56 -0.72
CA ASN A 428 16.59 -5.07 -1.19
C ASN A 428 16.93 -4.68 -2.63
N ALA A 429 15.93 -4.61 -3.50
CA ALA A 429 16.11 -4.17 -4.88
C ALA A 429 16.30 -2.64 -4.98
N LEU A 430 15.60 -1.87 -4.13
CA LEU A 430 15.51 -0.42 -4.28
C LEU A 430 16.47 0.39 -3.39
N PHE A 431 16.60 0.06 -2.10
CA PHE A 431 17.13 1.02 -1.12
C PHE A 431 18.08 0.45 -0.06
N LEU A 432 17.89 -0.80 0.36
CA LEU A 432 18.50 -1.36 1.57
C LEU A 432 18.75 -2.85 1.40
N LYS A 433 20.00 -3.31 1.53
CA LYS A 433 20.30 -4.74 1.40
C LYS A 433 19.53 -5.57 2.43
N ILE A 434 19.10 -6.76 2.03
CA ILE A 434 18.19 -7.59 2.84
C ILE A 434 18.74 -7.93 4.24
N ASN A 435 20.06 -8.08 4.36
CA ASN A 435 20.75 -8.33 5.63
C ASN A 435 20.83 -7.11 6.55
N GLU A 436 20.62 -5.91 6.02
CA GLU A 436 20.54 -4.65 6.76
C GLU A 436 19.08 -4.27 7.07
N SER A 437 18.11 -5.10 6.67
CA SER A 437 16.70 -4.85 6.96
C SER A 437 16.44 -4.81 8.48
N PRO A 438 15.74 -3.79 9.00
CA PRO A 438 15.41 -3.70 10.42
C PRO A 438 14.25 -4.63 10.82
N PHE A 439 13.74 -5.46 9.89
CA PHE A 439 12.60 -6.34 10.13
C PHE A 439 12.81 -7.27 11.34
N SER A 440 13.95 -7.95 11.42
CA SER A 440 14.25 -8.88 12.52
C SER A 440 14.29 -8.17 13.88
N ASP A 441 14.87 -6.97 13.91
CA ASP A 441 14.91 -6.10 15.08
C ASP A 441 13.51 -5.66 15.50
N PHE A 442 12.68 -5.20 14.56
CA PHE A 442 11.32 -4.77 14.85
C PHE A 442 10.47 -5.92 15.39
N PHE A 443 10.56 -7.09 14.75
CA PHE A 443 9.86 -8.30 15.19
C PHE A 443 10.32 -8.75 16.59
N SER A 444 11.63 -8.81 16.85
CA SER A 444 12.15 -9.23 18.16
C SER A 444 11.69 -8.30 19.28
N ARG A 445 11.70 -6.98 19.04
CA ARG A 445 11.23 -5.94 19.98
C ARG A 445 9.72 -5.99 20.24
N GLY A 446 8.96 -6.66 19.38
CA GLY A 446 7.51 -6.84 19.51
C GLY A 446 6.67 -5.75 18.84
N LEU A 447 7.25 -5.06 17.86
CA LEU A 447 6.48 -4.17 17.00
C LEU A 447 5.48 -5.00 16.18
N ASN A 448 4.33 -4.40 15.86
CA ASN A 448 3.28 -5.03 15.06
C ASN A 448 3.69 -5.03 13.58
N VAL A 449 4.60 -5.95 13.21
CA VAL A 449 5.13 -6.09 11.86
C VAL A 449 4.54 -7.26 11.10
N THR A 450 4.40 -7.10 9.80
CA THR A 450 3.97 -8.11 8.82
C THR A 450 4.91 -8.12 7.62
N LEU A 451 4.81 -9.18 6.81
CA LEU A 451 5.51 -9.31 5.54
C LEU A 451 4.53 -9.12 4.39
N SER A 452 4.95 -8.39 3.37
CA SER A 452 4.16 -8.04 2.18
C SER A 452 5.00 -8.08 0.91
N THR A 453 4.34 -8.13 -0.25
CA THR A 453 5.04 -8.34 -1.54
C THR A 453 5.38 -7.08 -2.31
N ASP A 454 4.68 -5.97 -2.05
CA ASP A 454 4.82 -4.70 -2.78
C ASP A 454 4.46 -4.87 -4.28
N ASP A 455 5.47 -5.11 -5.12
CA ASP A 455 5.35 -5.31 -6.56
C ASP A 455 5.86 -6.71 -6.99
N PRO A 456 5.05 -7.77 -6.88
CA PRO A 456 5.40 -9.11 -7.37
C PRO A 456 5.94 -9.18 -8.80
N LEU A 457 5.46 -8.31 -9.69
CA LEU A 457 5.90 -8.20 -11.08
C LEU A 457 7.40 -7.86 -11.18
N MET A 458 7.94 -7.15 -10.21
CA MET A 458 9.31 -6.66 -10.24
C MET A 458 10.24 -7.50 -9.37
N PHE A 459 9.76 -7.92 -8.20
CA PHE A 459 10.63 -8.42 -7.13
C PHE A 459 10.55 -9.93 -6.89
N HIS A 460 9.60 -10.62 -7.51
CA HIS A 460 9.32 -12.03 -7.23
C HIS A 460 9.42 -12.90 -8.47
N VAL A 461 9.91 -14.12 -8.29
CA VAL A 461 10.14 -15.07 -9.41
C VAL A 461 9.34 -16.36 -9.27
N THR A 462 8.77 -16.63 -8.10
CA THR A 462 7.96 -17.81 -7.84
C THR A 462 6.49 -17.59 -8.21
N LYS A 463 5.68 -18.65 -8.16
CA LYS A 463 4.23 -18.56 -8.40
C LYS A 463 3.44 -18.01 -7.21
N GLU A 464 4.04 -18.02 -6.02
CA GLU A 464 3.40 -17.64 -4.75
C GLU A 464 4.25 -16.54 -4.10
N PRO A 465 4.10 -15.28 -4.54
CA PRO A 465 5.05 -14.22 -4.20
C PRO A 465 5.10 -13.93 -2.69
N LEU A 466 3.95 -13.98 -2.01
CA LEU A 466 3.91 -13.81 -0.56
C LEU A 466 4.65 -14.95 0.17
N LEU A 467 4.52 -16.19 -0.30
CA LEU A 467 5.23 -17.31 0.32
C LEU A 467 6.75 -17.21 0.09
N GLU A 468 7.18 -16.67 -1.05
CA GLU A 468 8.58 -16.34 -1.34
C GLU A 468 9.15 -15.33 -0.34
N GLU A 469 8.38 -14.30 0.03
CA GLU A 469 8.76 -13.38 1.11
C GLU A 469 8.93 -14.10 2.46
N TYR A 470 7.93 -14.89 2.88
CA TYR A 470 8.00 -15.61 4.16
C TYR A 470 9.17 -16.61 4.20
N THR A 471 9.41 -17.33 3.11
CA THR A 471 10.50 -18.32 3.03
C THR A 471 11.86 -17.64 2.96
N THR A 472 12.00 -16.53 2.24
CA THR A 472 13.23 -15.74 2.23
C THR A 472 13.52 -15.17 3.62
N ALA A 473 12.53 -14.52 4.25
CA ALA A 473 12.65 -13.98 5.60
C ALA A 473 13.04 -15.05 6.63
N LYS A 474 12.46 -16.26 6.51
CA LYS A 474 12.84 -17.42 7.34
C LYS A 474 14.33 -17.72 7.28
N HIS A 475 14.88 -17.81 6.07
CA HIS A 475 16.27 -18.22 5.86
C HIS A 475 17.26 -17.09 6.16
N VAL A 476 16.94 -15.84 5.81
CA VAL A 476 17.82 -14.70 6.01
C VAL A 476 17.83 -14.23 7.47
N PHE A 477 16.67 -14.15 8.11
CA PHE A 477 16.56 -13.65 9.50
C PHE A 477 16.56 -14.76 10.56
N GLY A 478 16.63 -16.04 10.14
CA GLY A 478 16.68 -17.18 11.06
C GLY A 478 15.37 -17.41 11.82
N LEU A 479 14.22 -17.11 11.20
CA LEU A 479 12.91 -17.21 11.84
C LEU A 479 12.47 -18.68 12.01
N THR A 480 11.80 -18.96 13.11
CA THR A 480 11.15 -20.24 13.39
C THR A 480 9.76 -20.31 12.76
N ASN A 481 9.16 -21.50 12.71
CA ASN A 481 7.78 -21.63 12.25
C ASN A 481 6.79 -20.88 13.16
N ALA A 482 7.06 -20.78 14.47
CA ALA A 482 6.26 -19.98 15.40
C ALA A 482 6.33 -18.48 15.07
N ASP A 483 7.51 -17.99 14.68
CA ASP A 483 7.68 -16.60 14.25
C ASP A 483 6.88 -16.32 12.98
N LEU A 484 6.97 -17.20 11.97
CA LEU A 484 6.22 -17.03 10.72
C LEU A 484 4.70 -17.09 10.94
N CYS A 485 4.22 -17.95 11.83
CA CYS A 485 2.80 -18.00 12.21
C CYS A 485 2.38 -16.74 12.98
N GLU A 486 3.26 -16.16 13.82
CA GLU A 486 2.99 -14.89 14.52
C GLU A 486 2.90 -13.73 13.53
N ILE A 487 3.81 -13.66 12.55
CA ILE A 487 3.79 -12.66 11.47
C ILE A 487 2.50 -12.81 10.64
N ALA A 488 2.13 -14.03 10.27
CA ALA A 488 0.87 -14.34 9.59
C ALA A 488 -0.35 -13.91 10.42
N ALA A 489 -0.35 -14.19 11.72
CA ALA A 489 -1.42 -13.79 12.62
C ALA A 489 -1.55 -12.26 12.73
N ASN A 490 -0.42 -11.55 12.75
CA ASN A 490 -0.39 -10.09 12.70
C ASN A 490 -0.97 -9.56 11.38
N SER A 491 -0.76 -10.26 10.26
CA SER A 491 -1.31 -9.83 8.95
C SER A 491 -2.84 -9.82 8.94
N VAL A 492 -3.45 -10.83 9.58
CA VAL A 492 -4.91 -10.90 9.78
C VAL A 492 -5.39 -9.85 10.79
N ARG A 493 -4.57 -9.52 11.80
CA ARG A 493 -4.88 -8.46 12.77
C ARG A 493 -4.89 -7.07 12.14
N GLN A 494 -3.97 -6.79 11.23
CA GLN A 494 -3.87 -5.52 10.49
C GLN A 494 -4.90 -5.42 9.36
N SER A 495 -5.44 -6.56 8.94
CA SER A 495 -6.34 -6.60 7.80
C SER A 495 -7.71 -5.95 8.05
N ALA A 496 -8.24 -5.33 7.00
CA ALA A 496 -9.58 -4.77 6.93
C ALA A 496 -10.67 -5.81 6.59
N PHE A 497 -10.32 -7.09 6.33
CA PHE A 497 -11.30 -8.16 6.14
C PHE A 497 -12.22 -8.27 7.36
N PRO A 498 -13.52 -8.58 7.17
CA PRO A 498 -14.42 -8.85 8.29
C PRO A 498 -13.87 -10.03 9.11
N HIS A 499 -13.49 -9.77 10.37
CA HIS A 499 -12.92 -10.82 11.21
C HIS A 499 -13.90 -12.01 11.36
N PRO A 500 -13.45 -13.26 11.18
CA PRO A 500 -14.30 -14.44 11.32
C PRO A 500 -14.98 -14.58 12.68
N VAL A 501 -14.42 -14.06 13.79
CA VAL A 501 -15.11 -13.96 15.09
C VAL A 501 -14.47 -12.87 15.97
N GLY A 502 -15.28 -12.07 16.69
CA GLY A 502 -14.84 -11.29 17.86
C GLY A 502 -14.61 -9.77 17.72
N GLN A 503 -15.66 -9.02 17.35
CA GLN A 503 -15.89 -7.57 17.59
C GLN A 503 -14.77 -6.52 17.35
N ARG A 504 -14.96 -5.73 16.28
CA ARG A 504 -15.14 -4.26 16.36
C ARG A 504 -16.27 -3.86 15.41
N ASN A 505 -17.49 -3.73 15.94
CA ASN A 505 -18.66 -3.02 15.35
C ASN A 505 -18.97 -3.09 13.83
N ARG A 506 -18.52 -4.09 13.07
CA ARG A 506 -19.02 -4.36 11.72
C ARG A 506 -20.04 -5.49 11.81
N LYS A 507 -21.32 -5.22 11.53
CA LYS A 507 -22.30 -6.29 11.30
C LYS A 507 -21.81 -7.09 10.09
N PRO A 508 -21.74 -8.43 10.16
CA PRO A 508 -21.44 -9.23 8.98
C PRO A 508 -22.52 -8.96 7.93
N VAL A 509 -22.09 -8.65 6.71
CA VAL A 509 -22.98 -8.62 5.53
C VAL A 509 -23.38 -10.06 5.27
N GLU A 510 -24.68 -10.35 5.24
CA GLU A 510 -25.19 -11.67 4.88
C GLU A 510 -24.70 -12.02 3.47
N GLY A 511 -23.83 -13.03 3.38
CA GLY A 511 -23.29 -13.53 2.11
C GLY A 511 -21.79 -13.83 2.10
N THR A 512 -20.99 -13.38 3.07
CA THR A 512 -19.54 -13.59 3.08
C THR A 512 -19.06 -14.64 4.08
N MET A 513 -18.28 -15.59 3.56
CA MET A 513 -17.38 -16.54 4.23
C MET A 513 -17.99 -17.65 5.10
N SER A 514 -18.14 -18.82 4.48
CA SER A 514 -17.97 -20.12 5.15
C SER A 514 -16.46 -20.40 5.32
N VAL A 515 -15.80 -19.70 6.25
CA VAL A 515 -14.47 -20.08 6.71
C VAL A 515 -14.62 -20.72 8.08
N ILE A 516 -13.90 -21.83 8.29
CA ILE A 516 -13.95 -22.74 9.42
C ILE A 516 -13.53 -22.01 10.70
N GLY A 517 -14.42 -21.15 11.21
CA GLY A 517 -14.45 -20.74 12.59
C GLY A 517 -15.55 -21.54 13.26
N ARG A 518 -15.25 -22.22 14.38
CA ARG A 518 -16.32 -22.64 15.28
C ARG A 518 -17.13 -21.39 15.61
N GLN A 519 -18.36 -21.32 15.12
CA GLN A 519 -19.32 -20.28 15.50
C GLN A 519 -19.32 -20.18 17.04
N GLY A 520 -18.78 -19.08 17.59
CA GLY A 520 -18.81 -18.82 19.04
C GLY A 520 -17.48 -18.55 19.76
N SER A 521 -16.30 -18.58 19.12
CA SER A 521 -15.05 -18.20 19.82
C SER A 521 -14.97 -16.68 20.06
N ARG A 522 -14.97 -16.22 21.32
CA ARG A 522 -14.82 -14.79 21.66
C ARG A 522 -13.38 -14.26 21.55
N VAL A 523 -12.42 -15.12 21.20
CA VAL A 523 -10.99 -14.80 21.19
C VAL A 523 -10.59 -14.32 19.79
N PRO A 524 -9.87 -13.19 19.65
CA PRO A 524 -9.36 -12.74 18.35
C PRO A 524 -8.48 -13.80 17.69
N TYR A 525 -8.51 -13.89 16.35
CA TYR A 525 -7.75 -14.90 15.57
C TYR A 525 -6.28 -15.01 16.00
N HIS A 526 -5.59 -13.87 16.12
CA HIS A 526 -4.17 -13.83 16.50
C HIS A 526 -3.89 -14.26 17.96
N GLN A 527 -4.92 -14.47 18.77
CA GLN A 527 -4.83 -14.93 20.16
C GLN A 527 -5.32 -16.37 20.35
N ASP A 528 -5.71 -17.06 19.27
CA ASP A 528 -6.22 -18.43 19.31
C ASP A 528 -5.22 -19.40 18.62
N PRO A 529 -4.39 -20.12 19.39
CA PRO A 529 -3.40 -21.07 18.87
C PRO A 529 -3.97 -22.10 17.90
N GLU A 530 -5.22 -22.53 18.10
CA GLU A 530 -5.87 -23.52 17.23
C GLU A 530 -6.16 -22.97 15.83
N LEU A 531 -6.26 -21.65 15.69
CA LEU A 531 -6.53 -20.97 14.43
C LEU A 531 -5.25 -20.42 13.80
N CYS A 532 -4.42 -19.74 14.58
CA CYS A 532 -3.24 -19.04 14.06
C CYS A 532 -1.94 -19.83 14.15
N ASN A 533 -1.96 -21.01 14.77
CA ASN A 533 -0.78 -21.87 14.99
C ASN A 533 0.38 -21.21 15.75
N VAL A 534 0.08 -20.18 16.53
CA VAL A 534 1.05 -19.51 17.41
C VAL A 534 0.95 -20.13 18.81
N PRO A 535 2.05 -20.67 19.37
CA PRO A 535 2.03 -21.26 20.71
C PRO A 535 1.47 -20.31 21.76
N ARG A 536 0.66 -20.84 22.69
CA ARG A 536 0.07 -20.04 23.77
C ARG A 536 1.14 -19.33 24.60
N ARG A 537 2.32 -19.93 24.78
CA ARG A 537 3.46 -19.32 25.49
C ARG A 537 3.96 -18.06 24.79
N ARG A 538 4.08 -18.08 23.44
CA ARG A 538 4.44 -16.90 22.64
C ARG A 538 3.46 -15.76 22.85
N ILE A 539 2.16 -16.07 22.72
CA ILE A 539 1.08 -15.08 22.91
C ILE A 539 1.15 -14.48 24.31
N ASN A 540 1.33 -15.31 25.34
CA ASN A 540 1.45 -14.85 26.72
C ASN A 540 2.71 -14.00 26.95
N TYR A 541 3.84 -14.35 26.32
CA TYR A 541 5.07 -13.56 26.37
C TYR A 541 4.84 -12.16 25.78
N ARG A 542 4.27 -12.08 24.57
CA ARG A 542 3.95 -10.79 23.91
C ARG A 542 2.95 -9.95 24.70
N ASN A 543 1.90 -10.56 25.26
CA ASN A 543 0.92 -9.85 26.07
C ASN A 543 1.52 -9.22 27.34
N ARG A 544 2.53 -9.86 27.95
CA ARG A 544 3.26 -9.30 29.10
C ARG A 544 4.13 -8.10 28.73
N LEU A 545 4.56 -7.99 27.47
CA LEU A 545 5.31 -6.84 26.99
C LEU A 545 4.42 -5.60 26.82
N GLY A 546 3.16 -5.81 26.40
CA GLY A 546 2.16 -4.74 26.22
C GLY A 546 1.45 -4.28 27.50
N SER A 547 1.59 -5.02 28.61
CA SER A 547 0.96 -4.72 29.91
C SER A 547 1.86 -3.93 30.87
N VAL A 548 2.81 -3.14 30.36
CA VAL A 548 3.75 -2.33 31.17
C VAL A 548 3.44 -0.85 31.04
#